data_AF-A0A523VNH9-F1
#
_entry.id   AF-A0A523VNH9-F1
#
_cell.length_a   1.000
_cell.length_b   1.000
_cell.length_c   1.000
_cell.angle_alpha   90.00
_cell.angle_beta   90.00
_cell.angle_gamma   90.00
#
_symmetry.space_group_name_H-M   'P 1'
#
loop_
_entity.id
_entity.type
_entity.pdbx_description
1 polymer ?
#
loop_
_entity_poly.entity_id
_entity_poly.type
_entity_poly.pdbx_seq_one_letter_code
_entity_poly.pdbx_strand_id
1 'polypeptide(L)'
;MPKCPKCGTEVDIPFKTWYVSRKTSEPQGTVRIGFGMFKCPQCENKFRAGAKIEEEKELRIKGVAEEIKGIEVELVNTLKNLREKLKTLHTERSNLLLEIDELKKMAESKADALESEIGMLKEEVESLKQLLGVGDLDI
;
A
#
# COMPACT_ATOMS: atom_id res chain seq x y z
N MET A 1 -43.79 11.03 -2.58
CA MET A 1 -43.63 9.60 -2.88
C MET A 1 -44.87 9.08 -3.60
N PRO A 2 -44.74 8.24 -4.63
CA PRO A 2 -45.89 7.64 -5.30
C PRO A 2 -46.57 6.56 -4.43
N LYS A 3 -47.89 6.52 -4.49
CA LYS A 3 -48.74 5.55 -3.77
C LYS A 3 -49.01 4.33 -4.63
N CYS A 4 -48.96 3.15 -4.03
CA CYS A 4 -49.31 1.91 -4.70
C CYS A 4 -50.79 1.95 -5.11
N PRO A 5 -51.14 1.72 -6.39
CA PRO A 5 -52.53 1.77 -6.84
C PRO A 5 -53.39 0.62 -6.30
N LYS A 6 -52.78 -0.42 -5.72
CA LYS A 6 -53.48 -1.61 -5.22
C LYS A 6 -53.80 -1.54 -3.73
N CYS A 7 -52.90 -1.01 -2.91
CA CYS A 7 -53.04 -1.02 -1.44
C CYS A 7 -52.71 0.32 -0.77
N GLY A 8 -52.39 1.37 -1.54
CA GLY A 8 -52.15 2.72 -1.01
C GLY A 8 -50.77 2.94 -0.38
N THR A 9 -49.97 1.89 -0.16
CA THR A 9 -48.61 1.99 0.42
C THR A 9 -47.73 2.96 -0.35
N GLU A 10 -47.06 3.85 0.35
CA GLU A 10 -46.09 4.77 -0.25
C GLU A 10 -44.76 4.05 -0.52
N VAL A 11 -44.21 4.25 -1.72
CA VAL A 11 -42.93 3.65 -2.14
C VAL A 11 -42.04 4.77 -2.65
N ASP A 12 -40.81 4.87 -2.14
CA ASP A 12 -39.91 5.98 -2.48
C ASP A 12 -38.91 5.62 -3.58
N ILE A 13 -38.36 4.40 -3.54
CA ILE A 13 -37.27 3.99 -4.42
C ILE A 13 -37.81 3.20 -5.62
N PRO A 14 -37.69 3.72 -6.86
CA PRO A 14 -37.96 2.94 -8.06
C PRO A 14 -36.83 1.93 -8.29
N PHE A 15 -37.16 0.74 -8.78
CA PHE A 15 -36.15 -0.27 -9.15
C PHE A 15 -35.65 -0.12 -10.59
N LYS A 16 -36.33 0.70 -11.40
CA LYS A 16 -35.92 1.05 -12.76
C LYS A 16 -36.43 2.44 -13.10
N THR A 17 -35.61 3.28 -13.70
CA THR A 17 -35.96 4.64 -14.10
C THR A 17 -35.68 4.87 -15.59
N TRP A 18 -36.40 5.80 -16.20
CA TRP A 18 -36.14 6.27 -17.57
C TRP A 18 -36.72 7.67 -17.78
N TYR A 19 -36.34 8.30 -18.89
CA TYR A 19 -36.82 9.62 -19.28
C TYR A 19 -37.68 9.55 -20.52
N VAL A 20 -38.69 10.41 -20.57
CA VAL A 20 -39.43 10.71 -21.79
C VAL A 20 -39.26 12.19 -22.11
N SER A 21 -38.74 12.47 -23.30
CA SER A 21 -38.61 13.83 -23.81
C SER A 21 -39.93 14.25 -24.47
N ARG A 22 -40.53 15.35 -24.04
CA ARG A 22 -41.69 15.96 -24.70
C ARG A 22 -41.29 17.32 -25.26
N LYS A 23 -41.55 17.54 -26.55
CA LYS A 23 -41.44 18.87 -27.16
C LYS A 23 -42.56 19.74 -26.61
N THR A 24 -42.21 20.91 -26.09
CA THR A 24 -43.20 21.94 -25.72
C THR A 24 -43.44 22.85 -26.92
N SER A 25 -44.44 23.72 -26.82
CA SER A 25 -44.77 24.72 -27.83
C SER A 25 -43.70 25.81 -28.00
N GLU A 26 -42.68 25.86 -27.13
CA GLU A 26 -41.57 26.80 -27.25
C GLU A 26 -40.49 26.31 -28.23
N PRO A 27 -39.87 27.21 -29.02
CA PRO A 27 -38.92 26.85 -30.09
C PRO A 27 -37.71 26.03 -29.65
N GLN A 28 -37.37 26.01 -28.36
CA GLN A 28 -36.25 25.27 -27.78
C GLN A 28 -36.62 24.44 -26.53
N GLY A 29 -37.89 24.43 -26.12
CA GLY A 29 -38.31 23.81 -24.85
C GLY A 29 -38.53 22.30 -24.99
N THR A 30 -37.49 21.48 -24.79
CA THR A 30 -37.66 20.03 -24.59
C THR A 30 -37.66 19.73 -23.10
N VAL A 31 -38.79 19.28 -22.56
CA VAL A 31 -38.88 18.88 -21.14
C VAL A 31 -38.63 17.38 -21.03
N ARG A 32 -37.67 17.00 -20.17
CA ARG A 32 -37.41 15.60 -19.80
C ARG A 32 -38.18 15.25 -18.53
N ILE A 33 -39.14 14.34 -18.64
CA ILE A 33 -39.92 13.85 -17.49
C ILE A 33 -39.34 12.50 -17.06
N GLY A 34 -38.92 12.40 -15.80
CA GLY A 34 -38.44 11.16 -15.19
C GLY A 34 -39.61 10.28 -14.75
N PHE A 35 -39.58 9.00 -15.15
CA PHE A 35 -40.49 7.96 -14.70
C PHE A 35 -39.72 6.86 -13.99
N GLY A 36 -40.35 6.25 -12.99
CA GLY A 36 -39.86 5.09 -12.27
C GLY A 36 -40.85 3.93 -12.30
N MET A 37 -40.33 2.70 -12.36
CA MET A 37 -41.05 1.48 -12.00
C MET A 37 -40.78 1.17 -10.53
N PHE A 38 -41.85 0.97 -9.77
CA PHE A 38 -41.84 0.70 -8.34
C PHE A 38 -42.39 -0.70 -8.09
N LYS A 39 -41.83 -1.40 -7.10
CA LYS A 39 -42.40 -2.66 -6.59
C LYS A 39 -42.92 -2.38 -5.18
N CYS A 40 -44.23 -2.57 -4.96
CA CYS A 40 -44.83 -2.39 -3.65
C CYS A 40 -44.32 -3.48 -2.68
N PRO A 41 -43.79 -3.13 -1.50
CA PRO A 41 -43.32 -4.13 -0.53
C PRO A 41 -44.48 -4.89 0.13
N GLN A 42 -45.68 -4.30 0.19
CA GLN A 42 -46.83 -4.88 0.89
C GLN A 42 -47.64 -5.87 0.03
N CYS A 43 -47.80 -5.59 -1.27
CA CYS A 43 -48.65 -6.40 -2.15
C CYS A 43 -47.95 -6.87 -3.42
N GLU A 44 -46.63 -6.65 -3.51
CA GLU A 44 -45.75 -6.98 -4.64
C GLU A 44 -46.12 -6.38 -6.00
N ASN A 45 -47.17 -5.55 -6.06
CA ASN A 45 -47.63 -4.94 -7.30
C ASN A 45 -46.56 -4.03 -7.90
N LYS A 46 -46.33 -4.18 -9.20
CA LYS A 46 -45.41 -3.34 -9.97
C LYS A 46 -46.20 -2.23 -10.64
N PHE A 47 -45.79 -0.97 -10.44
CA PHE A 47 -46.50 0.17 -11.00
C PHE A 47 -45.53 1.27 -11.47
N ARG A 48 -46.01 2.13 -12.36
CA ARG A 48 -45.25 3.25 -12.92
C ARG A 48 -45.71 4.55 -12.27
N ALA A 49 -44.77 5.42 -11.90
CA ALA A 49 -45.06 6.76 -11.42
C ALA A 49 -43.92 7.73 -11.78
N GLY A 50 -44.17 9.04 -11.68
CA GLY A 50 -43.13 10.05 -11.85
C GLY A 50 -42.04 9.89 -10.79
N ALA A 51 -40.78 9.95 -11.21
CA ALA A 51 -39.62 9.86 -10.34
C ALA A 51 -38.76 11.11 -10.49
N LYS A 52 -38.35 11.72 -9.37
CA LYS A 52 -37.31 12.75 -9.37
C LYS A 52 -35.97 12.02 -9.49
N ILE A 53 -35.39 12.03 -10.68
CA ILE A 53 -34.08 11.46 -10.93
C ILE A 53 -33.08 12.60 -10.81
N GLU A 54 -32.23 12.57 -9.79
CA GLU A 54 -31.21 13.60 -9.57
C GLU A 54 -29.95 13.26 -10.38
N GLU A 55 -29.93 13.66 -11.66
CA GLU A 55 -28.78 13.45 -12.58
C GLU A 55 -27.45 13.94 -11.98
N GLU A 56 -27.50 15.01 -11.18
CA GLU A 56 -26.32 15.57 -10.51
C GLU A 56 -25.69 14.60 -9.49
N LYS A 57 -26.50 13.82 -8.76
CA LYS A 57 -25.98 12.83 -7.81
C LYS A 57 -25.32 11.66 -8.53
N GLU A 58 -25.89 11.18 -9.64
CA GLU A 58 -25.28 10.11 -10.44
C GLU A 58 -23.93 10.54 -11.05
N LEU A 59 -23.83 11.78 -11.56
CA LEU A 59 -22.58 12.33 -12.07
C LEU A 59 -21.52 12.49 -10.99
N ARG A 60 -21.90 13.00 -9.81
CA ARG A 60 -21.00 13.09 -8.64
C ARG A 60 -20.49 11.72 -8.20
N ILE A 61 -21.36 10.71 -8.12
CA ILE A 61 -20.96 9.34 -7.75
C ILE A 61 -19.99 8.75 -8.79
N LYS A 62 -20.22 8.98 -10.08
CA LYS A 62 -19.29 8.55 -11.13
C LYS A 62 -17.91 9.21 -11.00
N GLY A 63 -17.87 10.51 -10.74
CA GLY A 63 -16.61 11.23 -10.50
C GLY A 63 -15.83 10.65 -9.32
N VAL A 64 -16.49 10.45 -8.17
CA VAL A 64 -15.85 9.82 -7.00
C VAL A 64 -15.38 8.39 -7.30
N ALA A 65 -16.13 7.62 -8.08
CA ALA A 65 -15.73 6.27 -8.46
C ALA A 65 -14.48 6.25 -9.37
N GLU A 66 -14.30 7.26 -10.22
CA GLU A 66 -13.09 7.43 -11.03
C GLU A 66 -11.89 7.83 -10.18
N GLU A 67 -12.07 8.74 -9.21
CA GLU A 67 -11.03 9.12 -8.24
C GLU A 67 -10.55 7.91 -7.43
N ILE A 68 -11.48 7.10 -6.92
CA ILE A 68 -11.16 5.87 -6.17
C ILE A 68 -10.30 4.92 -7.01
N LYS A 69 -10.63 4.74 -8.29
CA LYS A 69 -9.82 3.90 -9.20
C LYS A 69 -8.41 4.45 -9.40
N GLY A 70 -8.26 5.78 -9.51
CA GLY A 70 -6.95 6.42 -9.58
C GLY A 70 -6.10 6.13 -8.35
N ILE A 71 -6.68 6.33 -7.15
CA ILE A 71 -6.02 6.05 -5.87
C ILE A 71 -5.63 4.57 -5.75
N GLU A 72 -6.51 3.66 -6.17
CA GLU A 72 -6.24 2.22 -6.15
C GLU A 72 -5.00 1.86 -7.00
N VAL A 73 -4.91 2.41 -8.21
CA VAL A 73 -3.77 2.19 -9.12
C VAL A 73 -2.47 2.75 -8.53
N GLU A 74 -2.50 3.98 -7.99
CA GLU A 74 -1.33 4.60 -7.37
C GLU A 74 -0.85 3.83 -6.14
N LEU A 75 -1.78 3.35 -5.32
CA LEU A 75 -1.47 2.55 -4.14
C LEU A 75 -0.80 1.23 -4.52
N VAL A 76 -1.33 0.52 -5.52
CA VAL A 76 -0.75 -0.74 -6.01
C VAL A 76 0.67 -0.53 -6.53
N ASN A 77 0.90 0.55 -7.28
CA ASN A 77 2.23 0.89 -7.77
C ASN A 77 3.21 1.21 -6.63
N THR A 78 2.76 1.99 -5.63
CA THR A 78 3.56 2.31 -4.45
C THR A 78 3.93 1.06 -3.66
N LEU A 79 2.98 0.16 -3.43
CA LEU A 79 3.21 -1.10 -2.73
C LEU A 79 4.18 -2.01 -3.50
N LYS A 80 4.10 -2.04 -4.83
CA LYS A 80 5.04 -2.78 -5.67
C LYS A 80 6.47 -2.23 -5.53
N ASN A 81 6.63 -0.91 -5.62
CA ASN A 81 7.92 -0.25 -5.47
C ASN A 81 8.54 -0.47 -4.07
N LEU A 82 7.72 -0.38 -3.01
CA LEU A 82 8.17 -0.66 -1.65
C LEU A 82 8.60 -2.11 -1.47
N ARG A 83 7.85 -3.07 -2.05
CA ARG A 83 8.21 -4.49 -2.04
C ARG A 83 9.54 -4.75 -2.73
N GLU A 84 9.79 -4.11 -3.87
CA GLU A 84 11.06 -4.23 -4.60
C GLU A 84 12.22 -3.64 -3.79
N LYS A 85 12.07 -2.44 -3.23
CA LYS A 85 13.07 -1.82 -2.34
C LYS A 85 13.39 -2.70 -1.13
N LEU A 86 12.37 -3.33 -0.53
CA LEU A 86 12.55 -4.22 0.62
C LEU A 86 13.34 -5.48 0.25
N LYS A 87 13.13 -6.03 -0.96
CA LYS A 87 13.94 -7.15 -1.47
C LYS A 87 15.40 -6.75 -1.65
N THR A 88 15.66 -5.59 -2.26
CA THR A 88 17.03 -5.08 -2.47
C THR A 88 17.74 -4.86 -1.13
N LEU A 89 17.10 -4.19 -0.17
CA LEU A 89 17.67 -3.97 1.16
C LEU A 89 17.93 -5.28 1.90
N HIS A 90 17.06 -6.29 1.74
CA HIS A 90 17.29 -7.60 2.34
C HIS A 90 18.52 -8.30 1.77
N THR A 91 18.73 -8.21 0.46
CA THR A 91 19.95 -8.76 -0.19
C THR A 91 21.20 -8.01 0.22
N GLU A 92 21.17 -6.67 0.24
CA GLU A 92 22.30 -5.85 0.68
C GLU A 92 22.68 -6.15 2.13
N ARG A 93 21.70 -6.23 3.03
CA ARG A 93 21.93 -6.61 4.43
C ARG A 93 22.60 -7.98 4.55
N SER A 94 22.17 -8.95 3.75
CA SER A 94 22.73 -10.31 3.79
C SER A 94 24.19 -10.31 3.33
N ASN A 95 24.50 -9.56 2.27
CA ASN A 95 25.88 -9.42 1.77
C ASN A 95 26.79 -8.71 2.76
N LEU A 96 26.34 -7.60 3.36
CA LEU A 96 27.11 -6.85 4.37
C LEU A 96 27.40 -7.70 5.61
N LEU A 97 26.47 -8.56 6.02
CA LEU A 97 26.71 -9.49 7.14
C LEU A 97 27.82 -10.50 6.84
N LEU A 98 27.90 -10.98 5.59
CA LEU A 98 28.99 -11.87 5.15
C LEU A 98 30.33 -11.14 5.14
N GLU A 99 30.36 -9.92 4.59
CA GLU A 99 31.58 -9.09 4.55
C GLU A 99 32.11 -8.79 5.96
N ILE A 100 31.22 -8.46 6.91
CA ILE A 100 31.59 -8.25 8.32
C ILE A 100 32.21 -9.51 8.93
N ASP A 101 31.65 -10.69 8.68
CA ASP A 101 32.18 -11.96 9.20
C ASP A 101 33.56 -12.29 8.63
N GLU A 102 33.76 -12.06 7.33
CA GLU A 102 35.05 -12.23 6.66
C GLU A 102 36.10 -11.26 7.19
N LEU A 103 35.75 -9.97 7.32
CA LEU A 103 36.63 -8.96 7.90
C LEU A 103 37.02 -9.29 9.34
N LYS A 104 36.06 -9.78 10.14
CA LYS A 104 36.30 -10.20 11.52
C LYS A 104 37.29 -11.36 11.58
N LYS A 105 37.08 -12.42 10.78
CA LYS A 105 38.00 -13.57 10.72
C LYS A 105 39.40 -13.16 10.30
N MET A 106 39.53 -12.27 9.31
CA MET A 106 40.83 -11.75 8.91
C MET A 106 41.51 -10.94 10.02
N ALA A 107 40.75 -10.11 10.74
CA ALA A 107 41.27 -9.34 11.87
C ALA A 107 41.74 -10.26 13.02
N GLU A 108 40.94 -11.28 13.37
CA GLU A 108 41.29 -12.29 14.38
C GLU A 108 42.57 -13.04 13.98
N SER A 109 42.65 -13.55 12.74
CA SER A 109 43.87 -14.26 12.28
C SER A 109 45.13 -13.38 12.29
N LYS A 110 44.99 -12.08 12.05
CA LYS A 110 46.11 -11.13 12.10
C LYS A 110 46.52 -10.84 13.53
N ALA A 111 45.55 -10.71 14.45
CA ALA A 111 45.83 -10.55 15.86
C ALA A 111 46.58 -11.78 16.39
N ASP A 112 46.10 -12.99 16.12
CA ASP A 112 46.75 -14.25 16.53
C ASP A 112 48.19 -14.34 16.01
N ALA A 113 48.42 -14.00 14.74
CA ALA A 113 49.76 -14.00 14.14
C ALA A 113 50.70 -13.01 14.84
N LEU A 114 50.24 -11.77 15.08
CA LEU A 114 51.02 -10.75 15.77
C LEU A 114 51.29 -11.10 17.23
N GLU A 115 50.32 -11.67 17.94
CA GLU A 115 50.50 -12.14 19.31
C GLU A 115 51.55 -13.25 19.39
N SER A 116 51.55 -14.17 18.42
CA SER A 116 52.60 -15.20 18.30
C SER A 116 53.97 -14.60 18.02
N GLU A 117 54.09 -13.63 17.12
CA GLU A 117 55.36 -12.94 16.83
C GLU A 117 55.89 -12.19 18.06
N ILE A 118 55.02 -11.46 18.77
CA ILE A 118 55.38 -10.79 20.03
C ILE A 118 55.84 -11.80 21.08
N GLY A 119 55.19 -12.97 21.17
CA GLY A 119 55.60 -14.07 22.04
C GLY A 119 57.02 -14.53 21.75
N MET A 120 57.31 -14.87 20.49
CA MET A 120 58.65 -15.29 20.06
C MET A 120 59.71 -14.22 20.33
N LEU A 121 59.42 -12.96 20.00
CA LEU A 121 60.35 -11.84 20.25
C LEU A 121 60.64 -11.64 21.74
N LYS A 122 59.64 -11.81 22.62
CA LYS A 122 59.85 -11.75 24.07
C LYS A 122 60.77 -12.86 24.56
N GLU A 123 60.60 -14.08 24.05
CA GLU A 123 61.47 -15.23 24.39
C GLU A 123 62.90 -15.03 23.88
N GLU A 124 63.07 -14.50 22.67
CA GLU A 124 64.39 -14.15 22.12
C GLU A 124 65.09 -13.07 22.96
N VAL A 125 64.37 -12.00 23.34
CA VAL A 125 64.90 -10.95 24.22
C VAL A 125 65.33 -11.53 25.56
N GLU A 126 64.52 -12.40 26.15
CA GLU A 126 64.84 -13.05 27.43
C GLU A 126 66.09 -13.95 27.31
N SER A 127 66.19 -14.73 26.24
CA SER A 127 67.36 -15.57 25.96
C SER A 127 68.64 -14.73 25.78
N LEU A 128 68.55 -13.59 25.09
CA LEU A 128 69.66 -12.66 24.92
C LEU A 128 70.09 -12.00 26.23
N LYS A 129 69.14 -11.60 27.09
CA LYS A 129 69.43 -11.06 28.44
C LYS A 129 70.22 -12.07 29.28
N GLN A 130 69.80 -13.34 29.27
CA GLN A 130 70.49 -14.41 30.00
C GLN A 130 71.92 -14.63 29.48
N LEU A 131 72.13 -14.65 28.16
CA LEU A 131 73.46 -14.80 27.55
C LEU A 131 74.41 -13.64 27.90
N LEU A 132 73.87 -12.42 28.01
CA LEU A 132 74.66 -11.22 28.36
C LEU A 132 74.89 -11.08 29.87
N GLY A 133 74.32 -11.96 30.70
CA GLY A 133 74.43 -11.88 32.16
C GLY A 133 73.68 -10.67 32.75
N VAL A 134 72.75 -10.08 32.00
CA VAL A 134 71.91 -8.96 32.42
C VAL A 134 70.61 -9.55 32.98
N GLY A 135 70.72 -10.27 34.09
CA GLY A 135 69.55 -10.78 34.81
C GLY A 135 68.88 -9.64 35.59
N ASP A 136 67.62 -9.36 35.27
CA ASP A 136 66.67 -8.50 35.98
C ASP A 136 67.19 -7.12 36.42
N LEU A 137 67.33 -6.19 35.46
CA LEU A 137 67.09 -4.79 35.78
C LEU A 137 65.60 -4.54 35.68
N ASP A 138 64.92 -4.58 36.82
CA ASP A 138 63.56 -4.06 37.02
C ASP A 138 63.51 -2.59 36.52
N ILE A 139 62.99 -2.38 35.31
CA ILE A 139 62.52 -1.08 34.81
C ILE A 139 61.16 -1.30 34.14
#